data_AF-X1CMV6-F1
#
_entry.id   AF-X1CMV6-F1
#
_cell.length_a   1.000
_cell.length_b   1.000
_cell.length_c   1.000
_cell.angle_alpha   90.00
_cell.angle_beta   90.00
_cell.angle_gamma   90.00
#
_symmetry.space_group_name_H-M   'P 1'
#
loop_
_entity.id
_entity.type
_entity.pdbx_description
1 polymer ?
#
loop_
_entity_poly.entity_id
_entity_poly.type
_entity_poly.pdbx_seq_one_letter_code
_entity_poly.pdbx_strand_id
1 'polypeptide(L)' 'VGEDGQTIEEVFEPFLIMEGFIKRTPRGREATPLAYEHFNLKKSSGTLFKT' A
#
# COMPACT_ATOMS: atom_id res chain seq x y z
N VAL A 1 -2.72 -7.06 -30.48
CA VAL A 1 -1.70 -6.32 -29.70
C VAL A 1 -2.19 -6.34 -28.27
N GLY A 2 -1.58 -7.19 -27.43
CA GLY A 2 -2.03 -7.39 -26.05
C GLY A 2 -1.65 -6.17 -25.23
N GLU A 3 -2.54 -5.70 -24.37
CA GLU A 3 -2.28 -4.60 -23.47
C GLU A 3 -1.10 -4.99 -22.57
N ASP A 4 0.06 -4.35 -22.75
CA ASP A 4 1.19 -4.45 -21.84
C ASP A 4 0.80 -3.76 -20.52
N GLY A 5 -0.07 -4.42 -19.76
CA GLY A 5 -0.60 -4.00 -18.48
C GLY A 5 0.48 -4.14 -17.42
N GLN A 6 1.40 -3.17 -17.37
CA GLN A 6 2.40 -3.12 -16.32
C GLN A 6 1.70 -3.22 -14.96
N THR A 7 2.21 -4.09 -14.10
CA THR A 7 1.53 -4.41 -12.85
C THR A 7 1.69 -3.27 -11.85
N ILE A 8 0.77 -3.20 -10.87
CA ILE A 8 0.86 -2.22 -9.76
C ILE A 8 2.23 -2.28 -9.07
N GLU A 9 2.78 -3.48 -8.98
CA GLU A 9 4.06 -3.76 -8.32
C GLU A 9 5.26 -3.18 -9.08
N GLU A 10 5.19 -3.14 -10.41
CA GLU A 10 6.30 -2.69 -11.26
C GLU A 10 6.32 -1.18 -11.47
N VAL A 11 5.15 -0.52 -11.42
CA VAL A 11 5.04 0.92 -11.73
C VAL A 11 4.90 1.77 -10.48
N PHE A 12 4.01 1.40 -9.56
CA PHE A 12 3.59 2.30 -8.48
C PHE A 12 4.31 2.03 -7.16
N GLU A 13 4.58 0.77 -6.82
CA GLU A 13 5.27 0.45 -5.56
C GLU A 13 6.62 1.15 -5.40
N PRO A 14 7.50 1.25 -6.41
CA PRO A 14 8.78 1.92 -6.24
C PRO A 14 8.61 3.36 -5.74
N PHE A 15 7.66 4.09 -6.32
CA PHE A 15 7.34 5.46 -5.92
C PHE A 15 6.74 5.50 -4.51
N LEU A 16 5.73 4.67 -4.23
CA LEU A 16 5.05 4.68 -2.92
C LEU A 16 5.96 4.25 -1.76
N ILE A 17 6.96 3.42 -2.02
CA ILE A 17 8.00 3.06 -1.05
C ILE A 17 8.99 4.20 -0.88
N MET A 18 9.44 4.82 -1.97
CA MET A 18 10.39 5.95 -1.93
C MET A 18 9.81 7.15 -1.19
N GLU A 19 8.56 7.49 -1.43
CA GLU A 19 7.84 8.57 -0.74
C GLU A 19 7.42 8.20 0.69
N GLY A 20 7.66 6.95 1.11
CA GLY A 20 7.40 6.50 2.48
C GLY A 20 5.93 6.23 2.80
N PHE A 21 5.06 6.08 1.80
CA PHE A 21 3.64 5.74 1.97
C PHE A 21 3.41 4.26 2.28
N ILE A 22 4.23 3.37 1.74
CA ILE A 22 4.15 1.92 1.96
C ILE A 22 5.50 1.39 2.44
N LYS A 23 5.48 0.42 3.36
CA LYS A 23 6.65 -0.36 3.74
C LYS A 23 6.43 -1.85 3.48
N ARG A 24 7.52 -2.56 3.15
CA ARG A 24 7.53 -4.02 3.03
C ARG A 24 7.79 -4.65 4.41
N THR A 25 7.05 -5.70 4.73
CA THR A 25 7.23 -6.50 5.96
C THR A 25 7.22 -7.99 5.59
N PRO A 26 7.70 -8.89 6.48
CA PRO A 26 7.60 -10.33 6.25
C PRO A 26 6.17 -10.86 6.04
N ARG A 27 5.15 -10.10 6.46
CA ARG A 27 3.73 -10.45 6.31
C ARG A 27 3.06 -9.80 5.09
N GLY A 28 3.81 -9.03 4.29
CA GLY A 28 3.29 -8.29 3.14
C GLY A 28 3.50 -6.78 3.26
N ARG A 29 2.72 -6.02 2.48
CA ARG A 29 2.76 -4.55 2.44
C ARG A 29 1.96 -3.96 3.59
N GLU A 30 2.51 -2.95 4.26
CA GLU A 30 1.80 -2.17 5.28
C GLU A 30 1.81 -0.68 4.89
N ALA A 31 0.66 -0.01 4.96
CA ALA A 31 0.59 1.45 4.85
C ALA A 31 1.23 2.11 6.09
N THR A 32 2.02 3.16 5.86
CA THR A 32 2.69 3.91 6.93
C THR A 32 1.75 4.97 7.53
N PRO A 33 2.07 5.54 8.71
CA PRO A 33 1.31 6.66 9.27
C PRO A 33 1.15 7.83 8.29
N LEU A 34 2.20 8.14 7.52
CA LEU A 34 2.20 9.18 6.49
C LEU A 34 1.08 8.97 5.47
N ALA A 35 0.82 7.73 5.05
CA ALA A 35 -0.27 7.44 4.12
C ALA A 35 -1.65 7.71 4.75
N TYR A 36 -1.86 7.28 6.00
CA TYR A 36 -3.11 7.54 6.71
C TYR A 36 -3.36 9.04 6.89
N GLU A 37 -2.33 9.81 7.24
CA GLU A 37 -2.40 11.27 7.38
C GLU A 37 -2.70 11.94 6.04
N HIS A 38 -1.97 11.58 4.98
CA HIS A 38 -2.13 12.16 3.65
C HIS A 38 -3.53 11.96 3.06
N PHE A 39 -4.12 10.77 3.29
CA PHE A 39 -5.47 10.46 2.82
C PHE A 39 -6.57 10.79 3.82
N ASN A 40 -6.27 11.43 4.97
CA ASN A 40 -7.20 11.69 6.06
C ASN A 40 -7.98 10.43 6.52
N LEU A 41 -7.31 9.28 6.51
CA LEU A 41 -7.89 8.00 6.90
C LEU A 41 -7.57 7.70 8.37
N LYS A 42 -8.58 7.23 9.12
CA LYS A 42 -8.34 6.63 10.43
C LYS A 42 -7.86 5.20 10.24
N LYS A 43 -6.73 4.86 10.85
CA LYS A 43 -6.25 3.47 10.89
C LYS A 43 -7.31 2.60 11.57
N SER A 44 -7.96 1.73 10.80
CA SER A 44 -8.93 0.79 11.36
C SER A 44 -8.18 -0.32 12.07
N SER A 45 -8.30 -0.38 13.40
CA SER A 45 -7.78 -1.50 14.20
C SER A 45 -8.65 -2.76 14.11
N GLY A 46 -9.58 -2.82 13.15
CA GLY A 46 -10.51 -3.93 13.00
C GLY A 46 -9.90 -5.06 12.19
N THR A 47 -9.99 -6.29 12.70
CA THR A 47 -9.73 -7.48 11.90
C THR A 47 -10.77 -7.56 10.78
N LEU A 48 -10.31 -7.65 9.53
CA LEU A 48 -11.18 -7.72 8.34
C LEU A 48 -12.09 -8.96 8.33
N PHE A 49 -11.70 -9.99 9.08
CA PHE A 49 -12.46 -11.22 9.28
C PHE A 49 -12.95 -11.26 10.74
N LYS A 50 -14.25 -11.09 10.94
CA LYS A 50 -14.92 -11.49 12.19
C LYS A 50 -15.17 -13.00 12.11
N THR A 51 -14.70 -13.74 13.10
CA THR A 51 -15.02 -15.16 13.31
C THR A 51 -16.50 -15.33 13.65
#